data_AF-K1RN88-F1
#
_entry.id   AF-K1RN88-F1
#
_cell.length_a   1.000
_cell.length_b   1.000
_cell.length_c   1.000
_cell.angle_alpha   90.00
_cell.angle_beta   90.00
_cell.angle_gamma   90.00
#
_symmetry.space_group_name_H-M   'P 1'
#
loop_
_entity.id
_entity.type
_entity.pdbx_description
1 polymer ?
#
loop_
_entity_poly.entity_id
_entity_poly.type
_entity_poly.pdbx_seq_one_letter_code
_entity_poly.pdbx_strand_id
1 'polypeptide(L)'
;MKARSNNPGHFACLLLKKMFSELFDSSEKHQYNWFGGGPKGKKSLDARRKIVIQNYVEFYHPEVKDPAIWRDRVVGRINECLRRPKKHNEESNAHAQRVISVEQQDVNGHSLAPLLYTEL
;
A
#
# COMPACT_ATOMS: atom_id res chain seq x y z
N MET A 1 -22.72 5.31 0.87
CA MET A 1 -21.58 4.35 0.93
C MET A 1 -21.46 3.90 2.38
N LYS A 2 -21.20 2.64 2.71
CA LYS A 2 -20.85 2.28 4.11
C LYS A 2 -19.36 2.53 4.29
N ALA A 3 -18.94 3.07 5.44
CA ALA A 3 -17.51 3.11 5.77
C ALA A 3 -16.99 1.67 5.72
N ARG A 4 -16.04 1.38 4.83
CA ARG A 4 -15.49 0.02 4.67
C ARG A 4 -14.66 -0.44 5.88
N SER A 5 -14.49 0.43 6.88
CA SER A 5 -13.64 0.21 8.04
C SER A 5 -14.17 0.99 9.25
N ASN A 6 -14.26 0.34 10.41
CA ASN A 6 -14.58 1.00 11.69
C ASN A 6 -13.41 1.86 12.22
N ASN A 7 -12.24 1.83 11.57
CA ASN A 7 -11.10 2.67 11.90
C ASN A 7 -11.03 3.89 10.96
N PRO A 8 -11.09 5.14 11.49
CA PRO A 8 -11.13 6.36 10.69
C PRO A 8 -9.83 6.62 9.93
N GLY A 9 -8.68 6.31 10.53
CA GLY A 9 -7.39 6.45 9.87
C GLY A 9 -7.22 5.50 8.69
N HIS A 10 -7.66 4.24 8.83
CA HIS A 10 -7.67 3.31 7.70
C HIS A 10 -8.65 3.76 6.60
N PHE A 11 -9.83 4.22 6.99
CA PHE A 11 -10.81 4.77 6.06
C PHE A 11 -10.25 5.98 5.27
N ALA A 12 -9.56 6.90 5.95
CA ALA A 12 -8.89 8.04 5.30
C ALA A 12 -7.85 7.59 4.26
N CYS A 13 -7.07 6.54 4.56
CA CYS A 13 -6.12 5.97 3.60
C CYS A 13 -6.81 5.36 2.38
N LEU A 14 -7.96 4.72 2.56
CA LEU A 14 -8.76 4.20 1.45
C LEU A 14 -9.30 5.32 0.56
N LEU A 15 -9.77 6.42 1.16
CA LEU A 15 -10.20 7.60 0.43
C LEU A 15 -9.05 8.21 -0.38
N LEU A 16 -7.88 8.37 0.26
CA LEU A 16 -6.70 8.94 -0.38
C LEU A 16 -6.29 8.14 -1.63
N LYS A 17 -6.26 6.80 -1.53
CA LYS A 17 -5.94 5.91 -2.66
C LYS A 17 -7.01 5.90 -3.74
N LYS A 18 -8.30 6.00 -3.36
CA LYS A 18 -9.42 5.91 -4.30
C LYS A 18 -9.67 7.22 -5.05
N MET A 19 -9.56 8.35 -4.37
CA MET A 19 -9.92 9.66 -4.91
C MET A 19 -8.72 10.41 -5.49
N PHE A 20 -7.51 10.07 -5.03
CA PHE A 20 -6.26 10.75 -5.42
C PHE A 20 -5.20 9.73 -5.84
N SER A 21 -5.57 8.80 -6.72
CA SER A 21 -4.68 7.73 -7.20
C SER A 21 -3.43 8.29 -7.88
N GLU A 22 -3.52 9.49 -8.48
CA GLU A 22 -2.41 10.20 -9.10
C GLU A 22 -1.22 10.41 -8.14
N LEU A 23 -1.47 10.57 -6.84
CA LEU A 23 -0.40 10.67 -5.83
C LEU A 23 0.39 9.36 -5.69
N PHE A 24 -0.28 8.23 -5.91
CA PHE A 24 0.31 6.90 -5.74
C PHE A 24 0.93 6.36 -7.02
N ASP A 25 0.50 6.86 -8.18
CA ASP A 25 0.99 6.41 -9.48
C ASP A 25 2.25 7.16 -9.92
N SER A 26 2.37 8.45 -9.60
CA SER A 26 3.54 9.26 -9.95
C SER A 26 4.80 9.00 -9.09
N SER A 27 4.76 8.08 -8.12
CA SER A 27 5.76 7.89 -7.05
C SER A 27 5.97 9.11 -6.13
N GLU A 28 5.25 10.21 -6.33
CA GLU A 28 5.46 11.46 -5.62
C GLU A 28 4.84 11.49 -4.21
N LYS A 29 3.96 10.55 -3.85
CA LYS A 29 3.33 10.51 -2.52
C LYS A 29 4.30 10.69 -1.34
N HIS A 30 5.53 10.21 -1.48
CA HIS A 30 6.55 10.27 -0.43
C HIS A 30 7.00 11.72 -0.13
N GLN A 31 6.84 12.62 -1.11
CA GLN A 31 7.11 14.06 -0.98
C GLN A 31 6.04 14.76 -0.14
N TYR A 32 4.87 14.16 0.09
CA TYR A 32 3.75 14.79 0.77
C TYR A 32 3.58 14.29 2.21
N ASN A 33 3.01 15.15 3.04
CA ASN A 33 2.37 14.81 4.32
C ASN A 33 1.21 15.80 4.57
N TRP A 34 0.51 15.64 5.69
CA TRP A 34 -0.66 16.46 5.99
C TRP A 34 -0.32 17.95 6.16
N PHE A 35 0.74 18.31 6.90
CA PHE A 35 1.03 19.72 7.23
C PHE A 35 2.08 20.39 6.34
N GLY A 36 2.90 19.63 5.63
CA GLY A 36 4.16 20.07 5.02
C GLY A 36 5.36 19.96 5.99
N GLY A 37 6.52 20.41 5.55
CA GLY A 37 7.73 20.62 6.36
C GLY A 37 8.43 19.35 6.85
N GLY A 38 8.97 19.43 8.06
CA GLY A 38 9.83 18.39 8.66
C GLY A 38 11.23 18.34 8.04
N PRO A 39 12.11 17.44 8.54
CA PRO A 39 13.53 17.40 8.14
C PRO A 39 13.78 17.15 6.65
N LYS A 40 12.79 16.58 5.95
CA LYS A 40 12.85 16.28 4.51
C LYS A 40 12.15 17.33 3.64
N GLY A 41 11.70 18.46 4.19
CA GLY A 41 11.06 19.54 3.44
C GLY A 41 9.82 19.08 2.66
N LYS A 42 8.95 18.27 3.28
CA LYS A 42 7.79 17.70 2.59
C LYS A 42 6.79 18.76 2.16
N LYS A 43 6.14 18.54 1.02
CA LYS A 43 5.01 19.34 0.55
C LYS A 43 3.77 19.05 1.39
N SER A 44 2.99 20.09 1.67
CA SER A 44 1.68 19.92 2.28
C SER A 44 0.71 19.31 1.26
N LEU A 45 -0.20 18.43 1.69
CA LEU A 45 -1.38 18.13 0.87
C LEU A 45 -2.14 19.43 0.60
N ASP A 46 -2.62 19.61 -0.63
CA ASP A 46 -3.40 20.78 -1.00
C ASP A 46 -4.72 20.85 -0.21
N ALA A 47 -5.23 22.07 -0.08
CA ALA A 47 -6.43 22.35 0.72
C ALA A 47 -7.65 21.57 0.23
N ARG A 48 -7.80 21.37 -1.10
CA ARG A 48 -8.95 20.67 -1.66
C ARG A 48 -8.94 19.18 -1.27
N ARG A 49 -7.78 18.51 -1.39
CA ARG A 49 -7.62 17.12 -0.93
C ARG A 49 -7.92 16.98 0.56
N LYS A 50 -7.45 17.92 1.38
CA LYS A 50 -7.72 17.94 2.84
C LYS A 50 -9.21 18.07 3.15
N ILE A 51 -9.90 19.04 2.55
CA ILE A 51 -11.34 19.27 2.77
C ILE A 51 -12.16 18.05 2.38
N VAL A 52 -11.86 17.42 1.24
CA VAL A 52 -12.55 16.21 0.79
C VAL A 52 -12.34 15.09 1.82
N ILE A 53 -11.10 14.80 2.21
CA ILE A 53 -10.83 13.74 3.19
C ILE A 53 -11.53 14.03 4.52
N GLN A 54 -11.45 15.26 5.02
CA GLN A 54 -12.05 15.67 6.28
C GLN A 54 -13.56 15.50 6.26
N ASN A 55 -14.26 16.01 5.25
CA ASN A 55 -15.71 15.89 5.13
C ASN A 55 -16.17 14.43 5.11
N TYR A 56 -15.50 13.57 4.33
CA TYR A 56 -15.89 12.17 4.27
C TYR A 56 -15.59 11.43 5.57
N VAL A 57 -14.43 11.66 6.18
CA VAL A 57 -14.08 10.96 7.43
C VAL A 57 -15.00 11.41 8.56
N GLU A 58 -15.25 12.70 8.73
CA GLU A 58 -16.15 13.22 9.78
C GLU A 58 -17.61 12.80 9.58
N PHE A 59 -18.05 12.60 8.34
CA PHE A 59 -19.40 12.11 8.06
C PHE A 59 -19.60 10.68 8.55
N TYR A 60 -18.60 9.80 8.37
CA TYR A 60 -18.70 8.40 8.78
C TYR A 60 -18.17 8.12 10.20
N HIS A 61 -17.30 8.99 10.71
CA HIS A 61 -16.65 8.91 12.01
C HIS A 61 -16.78 10.25 12.73
N PRO A 62 -17.98 10.60 13.23
CA PRO A 62 -18.20 11.90 13.85
C PRO A 62 -17.35 12.12 15.10
N GLU A 63 -16.83 11.05 15.73
CA GLU A 63 -15.94 11.14 16.88
C GLU A 63 -14.60 11.82 16.56
N VAL A 64 -14.20 11.87 15.28
CA VAL A 64 -12.93 12.51 14.88
C VAL A 64 -13.08 14.01 14.59
N LYS A 65 -14.26 14.61 14.80
CA LYS A 65 -14.44 16.07 14.69
C LYS A 65 -13.64 16.83 15.75
N ASP A 66 -13.33 16.19 16.87
CA ASP A 66 -12.39 16.72 17.85
C ASP A 66 -10.98 16.82 17.22
N PRO A 67 -10.34 18.01 17.22
CA PRO A 67 -9.04 18.22 16.58
C PRO A 67 -7.90 17.36 17.15
N ALA A 68 -7.95 17.00 18.44
CA ALA A 68 -6.95 16.14 19.05
C ALA A 68 -7.13 14.70 18.56
N ILE A 69 -8.37 14.22 18.51
CA ILE A 69 -8.70 12.89 17.97
C ILE A 69 -8.38 12.81 16.48
N TRP A 70 -8.68 13.86 15.70
CA TRP A 70 -8.32 13.97 14.29
C TRP A 70 -6.81 13.81 14.07
N ARG A 71 -6.02 14.58 14.84
CA ARG A 71 -4.56 14.57 14.74
C ARG A 71 -3.99 13.20 15.07
N ASP A 72 -4.47 12.57 16.14
CA ASP A 72 -4.00 11.28 16.62
C ASP A 72 -4.41 10.13 15.69
N ARG A 73 -5.71 9.96 15.44
CA ARG A 73 -6.26 8.78 14.77
C ARG A 73 -6.22 8.86 13.24
N VAL A 74 -6.25 10.06 12.67
CA VAL A 74 -6.38 10.26 11.21
C VAL A 74 -5.10 10.76 10.58
N VAL A 75 -4.57 11.90 11.04
CA VAL A 75 -3.41 12.54 10.40
C VAL A 75 -2.16 11.65 10.46
N GLY A 76 -1.88 11.04 11.61
CA GLY A 76 -0.76 10.09 11.75
C GLY A 76 -0.86 8.93 10.74
N ARG A 77 -2.07 8.41 10.53
CA ARG A 77 -2.31 7.30 9.62
C ARG A 77 -2.20 7.69 8.14
N ILE A 78 -2.66 8.89 7.77
CA ILE A 78 -2.47 9.46 6.42
C ILE A 78 -0.98 9.61 6.10
N ASN A 79 -0.22 10.22 7.01
CA ASN A 79 1.22 10.44 6.83
C ASN A 79 1.96 9.10 6.65
N GLU A 80 1.59 8.08 7.42
CA GLU A 80 2.14 6.75 7.28
C GLU A 80 1.79 6.11 5.92
N CYS A 81 0.55 6.27 5.43
CA CYS A 81 0.14 5.75 4.13
C CYS A 81 0.88 6.39 2.95
N LEU A 82 1.16 7.69 3.04
CA LEU A 82 1.96 8.42 2.05
C LEU A 82 3.44 7.99 2.10
N ARG A 83 3.95 7.63 3.28
CA ARG A 83 5.34 7.18 3.47
C ARG A 83 5.58 5.75 2.98
N ARG A 84 4.65 4.81 3.18
CA ARG A 84 4.85 3.39 2.86
C ARG A 84 5.04 3.16 1.35
N PRO A 85 6.03 2.40 0.89
CA PRO A 85 6.16 2.05 -0.53
C PRO A 85 4.95 1.22 -1.03
N LYS A 86 4.70 1.18 -2.35
CA LYS A 86 3.76 0.21 -2.92
C LYS A 86 4.30 -1.17 -2.56
N LYS A 87 3.48 -2.03 -1.94
CA LYS A 87 3.87 -3.44 -1.77
C LYS A 87 3.92 -4.02 -3.18
N HIS A 88 5.10 -4.38 -3.66
CA HIS A 88 5.19 -5.32 -4.77
C HIS A 88 4.68 -6.65 -4.25
N ASN A 89 3.63 -7.20 -4.86
CA ASN A 89 3.22 -8.57 -4.56
C ASN A 89 4.26 -9.47 -5.23
N GLU A 90 5.38 -9.75 -4.56
CA GLU A 90 6.45 -10.66 -5.01
C GLU A 90 6.02 -12.14 -4.95
N GLU A 91 4.74 -12.45 -5.18
CA GLU A 91 4.24 -13.83 -5.20
C GLU A 91 4.27 -14.44 -6.61
N SER A 92 4.58 -13.68 -7.66
CA SER A 92 4.55 -14.18 -9.04
C SER A 92 5.89 -14.71 -9.58
N ASN A 93 7.04 -14.50 -8.91
CA ASN A 93 8.36 -14.90 -9.45
C ASN A 93 9.10 -15.99 -8.66
N ALA A 94 8.66 -16.31 -7.43
CA ALA A 94 9.31 -17.35 -6.61
C ALA A 94 8.86 -18.78 -6.96
N HIS A 95 7.76 -18.96 -7.69
CA HIS A 95 7.22 -20.28 -8.03
C HIS A 95 7.88 -20.92 -9.27
N ALA A 96 8.49 -20.12 -10.15
CA ALA A 96 9.10 -20.63 -11.40
C ALA A 96 10.47 -21.31 -11.20
N GLN A 97 11.20 -20.97 -10.13
CA GLN A 97 12.56 -21.51 -9.89
C GLN A 97 12.59 -22.83 -9.11
N ARG A 98 11.46 -23.28 -8.55
CA ARG A 98 11.43 -24.52 -7.76
C ARG A 98 11.21 -25.79 -8.58
N VAL A 99 10.82 -25.67 -9.85
CA VAL A 99 10.42 -26.82 -10.68
C VAL A 99 11.61 -27.46 -11.41
N ILE A 100 12.78 -26.82 -11.46
CA ILE A 100 13.93 -27.27 -12.28
C ILE A 100 14.88 -28.22 -11.53
N SER A 101 14.54 -28.68 -10.33
CA SER A 101 15.39 -29.63 -9.57
C SER A 101 14.57 -30.74 -8.95
N VAL A 102 13.91 -31.54 -9.80
CA VAL A 102 13.51 -32.89 -9.41
C VAL A 102 14.52 -33.83 -10.05
N GLU A 103 15.57 -34.20 -9.31
CA GLU A 103 16.41 -35.35 -9.66
C GLU A 103 15.52 -36.59 -9.62
N GLN A 104 15.26 -37.19 -10.79
CA GLN A 104 14.62 -38.50 -10.87
C GLN A 104 15.70 -39.57 -10.67
N GLN A 105 15.63 -40.29 -9.55
CA GLN A 105 16.41 -41.51 -9.33
C GLN A 105 15.68 -42.70 -9.96
N ASP A 106 16.43 -43.58 -10.63
CA ASP A 106 15.90 -44.85 -11.10
C ASP A 106 15.73 -45.87 -9.96
N VAL A 107 15.07 -47.00 -10.23
CA VAL A 107 14.81 -48.06 -9.25
C VAL A 107 16.08 -48.73 -8.70
N ASN A 108 17.24 -48.42 -9.27
CA ASN A 108 18.55 -48.93 -8.87
C ASN A 108 19.45 -47.83 -8.25
N GLY A 109 18.93 -46.62 -8.03
CA GLY A 109 19.60 -45.55 -7.31
C GLY A 109 20.59 -44.71 -8.12
N HIS A 110 20.60 -44.79 -9.45
CA HIS A 110 21.45 -43.92 -10.27
C HIS A 110 20.71 -42.62 -10.63
N SER A 111 21.42 -41.48 -10.50
CA SER A 111 20.90 -40.15 -10.84
C SER A 111 20.81 -40.00 -12.37
N LEU A 112 19.62 -39.78 -12.90
CA LEU A 112 19.40 -39.53 -14.33
C LEU A 112 19.54 -38.03 -14.62
N ALA A 113 20.34 -37.68 -15.63
CA ALA A 113 20.49 -36.30 -16.06
C ALA A 113 19.13 -35.72 -16.52
N PRO A 114 18.82 -34.45 -16.20
CA PRO A 114 17.54 -33.85 -16.54
C PRO A 114 17.35 -33.77 -18.06
N LEU A 115 16.24 -34.32 -18.58
CA LEU A 115 15.83 -34.08 -19.96
C LEU A 115 15.25 -32.66 -20.05
N LEU A 116 16.01 -31.74 -20.63
CA LEU A 116 15.52 -30.43 -21.04
C LEU A 116 14.51 -30.61 -22.17
N TYR A 117 13.23 -30.74 -21.83
CA TYR A 117 12.16 -30.55 -22.81
C TYR A 117 11.96 -29.04 -23.01
N THR A 118 12.63 -28.49 -24.02
CA THR A 118 12.23 -27.22 -24.65
C THR A 118 11.18 -27.55 -25.69
N GLU A 119 9.91 -27.27 -25.37
CA GLU A 119 8.83 -27.22 -26.36
C GLU A 119 9.17 -26.14 -27.41
N LEU A 120 9.01 -26.50 -28.69
CA LEU A 120 9.28 -25.69 -29.89
C LEU A 120 8.23 -24.59 -30.10
#